data_AF-A0A0G2GIL7-F1
#
_entry.id   AF-A0A0G2GIL7-F1
#
_cell.length_a   1.000
_cell.length_b   1.000
_cell.length_c   1.000
_cell.angle_alpha   90.00
_cell.angle_beta   90.00
_cell.angle_gamma   90.00
#
_symmetry.space_group_name_H-M   'P 1'
#
loop_
_entity.id
_entity.type
_entity.pdbx_description
1 polymer ?
#
loop_
_entity_poly.entity_id
_entity_poly.type
_entity_poly.pdbx_seq_one_letter_code
_entity_poly.pdbx_strand_id
1 'polypeptide(L)'
;MDVDKTAFWGRLLEILEAVSTAQFVSFDLELSGIPSRGTSGTKQTLEERYQEIKDAADRYQILQIGLTCVEQDIQSESYVLRPYNFNLNPLLEERLDIERIWSFQSGAAEFLLSVGFKMDLPMTKGVPYLSRDEAKRAKKLAYARWDKSAIADVQLKEHEVQSLEFVSKVRCAINTWKETGKVSRVMSKKMLSTHYTSSFAPNTQT
;
A
#
# COMPACT_ATOMS: atom_id res chain seq x y z
N MET A 1 -19.36 -9.47 2.97
CA MET A 1 -18.97 -8.91 1.66
C MET A 1 -17.49 -9.14 1.48
N ASP A 2 -17.08 -9.72 0.35
CA ASP A 2 -15.65 -9.88 0.07
C ASP A 2 -15.10 -8.59 -0.57
N VAL A 3 -14.03 -8.07 0.01
CA VAL A 3 -13.39 -6.82 -0.40
C VAL A 3 -11.97 -7.12 -0.86
N ASP A 4 -11.74 -6.95 -2.16
CA ASP A 4 -10.44 -7.16 -2.79
C ASP A 4 -9.76 -5.82 -3.15
N LYS A 5 -8.53 -5.86 -3.66
CA LYS A 5 -7.75 -4.66 -4.03
C LYS A 5 -8.44 -3.75 -5.05
N THR A 6 -9.34 -4.29 -5.87
CA THR A 6 -10.06 -3.52 -6.90
C THR A 6 -11.28 -2.82 -6.29
N ALA A 7 -11.99 -3.50 -5.40
CA ALA A 7 -13.18 -2.97 -4.73
C ALA A 7 -12.84 -2.04 -3.55
N PHE A 8 -11.69 -2.24 -2.91
CA PHE A 8 -11.34 -1.60 -1.63
C PHE A 8 -11.52 -0.08 -1.64
N TRP A 9 -10.92 0.64 -2.60
CA TRP A 9 -11.00 2.10 -2.63
C TRP A 9 -12.41 2.63 -2.91
N GLY A 10 -13.18 1.93 -3.74
CA GLY A 10 -14.58 2.29 -4.03
C GLY A 10 -15.53 2.03 -2.85
N ARG A 11 -15.16 1.09 -1.97
CA ARG A 11 -15.94 0.71 -0.78
C ARG A 11 -15.45 1.36 0.51
N LEU A 12 -14.28 2.00 0.49
CA LEU A 12 -13.65 2.50 1.70
C LEU A 12 -14.55 3.43 2.51
N LEU A 13 -15.25 4.36 1.85
CA LEU A 13 -16.15 5.30 2.53
C LEU A 13 -17.32 4.57 3.22
N GLU A 14 -17.96 3.64 2.52
CA GLU A 14 -19.05 2.80 3.06
C GLU A 14 -18.59 2.00 4.28
N ILE A 15 -17.40 1.39 4.20
CA ILE A 15 -16.83 0.61 5.30
C ILE A 15 -16.52 1.51 6.50
N LEU A 16 -15.93 2.69 6.28
CA LEU A 16 -15.64 3.65 7.33
C LEU A 16 -16.91 4.17 8.00
N GLU A 17 -17.96 4.43 7.22
CA GLU A 17 -19.27 4.81 7.73
C GLU A 17 -19.85 3.69 8.61
N ALA A 18 -19.88 2.46 8.10
CA ALA A 18 -20.37 1.29 8.85
C ALA A 18 -19.60 1.06 10.17
N VAL A 19 -18.27 1.28 10.17
CA VAL A 19 -17.46 1.22 11.40
C VAL A 19 -17.81 2.36 12.35
N SER A 20 -18.02 3.57 11.84
CA SER A 20 -18.30 4.75 12.66
C SER A 20 -19.68 4.75 13.31
N THR A 21 -20.67 4.11 12.68
CA THR A 21 -22.04 4.00 13.19
C THR A 21 -22.30 2.70 13.95
N ALA A 22 -21.34 1.76 13.94
CA ALA A 22 -21.46 0.52 14.69
C ALA A 22 -21.48 0.76 16.20
N GLN A 23 -22.35 0.03 16.89
CA GLN A 23 -22.36 -0.08 18.35
C GLN A 23 -21.10 -0.79 18.85
N PHE A 24 -20.70 -1.84 18.14
CA PHE A 24 -19.43 -2.53 18.31
C PHE A 24 -19.01 -3.22 17.02
N VAL A 25 -17.72 -3.55 16.93
CA VAL A 25 -17.15 -4.24 15.79
C VAL A 25 -16.48 -5.51 16.28
N SER A 26 -16.82 -6.66 15.70
CA SER A 26 -16.10 -7.91 15.90
C SER A 26 -15.15 -8.16 14.73
N PHE A 27 -14.08 -8.90 14.99
CA PHE A 27 -13.15 -9.30 13.94
C PHE A 27 -12.59 -10.69 14.20
N ASP A 28 -12.15 -11.34 13.13
CA ASP A 28 -11.47 -12.64 13.15
C ASP A 28 -10.41 -12.68 12.04
N LEU A 29 -9.38 -13.52 12.21
CA LEU A 29 -8.21 -13.54 11.35
C LEU A 29 -7.89 -14.94 10.84
N GLU A 30 -7.59 -15.03 9.55
CA GLU A 30 -6.97 -16.21 8.95
C GLU A 30 -5.46 -15.98 8.84
N LEU A 31 -4.67 -16.89 9.41
CA LEU A 31 -3.22 -16.74 9.57
C LEU A 31 -2.46 -17.78 8.76
N SER A 32 -1.29 -17.42 8.22
CA SER A 32 -0.39 -18.37 7.55
C SER A 32 0.27 -19.37 8.51
N GLY A 33 0.14 -19.15 9.81
CA GLY A 33 0.59 -20.03 10.87
C GLY A 33 0.19 -19.50 12.24
N ILE A 34 0.35 -20.34 13.26
CA ILE A 34 0.02 -20.04 14.66
C ILE A 34 1.25 -20.30 15.55
N PRO A 35 1.27 -19.79 16.79
CA PRO A 35 2.32 -20.14 17.74
C PRO A 35 2.41 -21.66 17.92
N SER A 36 3.62 -22.20 17.74
CA SER A 36 3.88 -23.61 18.02
C SER A 36 3.84 -23.81 19.52
N ARG A 37 2.82 -24.54 20.00
CA ARG A 37 2.73 -24.91 21.41
C ARG A 37 4.00 -25.65 21.82
N GLY A 38 4.74 -25.10 22.79
CA GLY A 38 5.78 -25.83 23.47
C GLY A 38 5.19 -27.11 24.08
N THR A 39 5.88 -28.24 23.94
CA THR A 39 5.48 -29.55 24.51
C THR A 39 5.50 -29.58 26.05
N SER A 40 5.71 -28.44 26.72
CA SER A 40 5.86 -28.37 28.15
C SER A 40 4.51 -28.28 28.84
N GLY A 41 4.15 -29.31 29.62
CA GLY A 41 2.99 -29.30 30.52
C GLY A 41 3.11 -28.34 31.71
N THR A 42 4.07 -27.41 31.70
CA THR A 42 4.22 -26.38 32.74
C THR A 42 3.33 -25.18 32.44
N LYS A 43 2.81 -24.55 33.50
CA LYS A 43 2.12 -23.27 33.38
C LYS A 43 3.11 -22.21 32.89
N GLN A 44 2.86 -21.65 31.71
CA GLN A 44 3.60 -20.51 31.19
C GLN A 44 3.24 -19.23 31.96
N THR A 45 4.23 -18.37 32.15
CA THR A 45 4.05 -16.99 32.58
C THR A 45 3.47 -16.14 31.44
N LEU A 46 2.95 -14.95 31.78
CA LEU A 46 2.43 -14.02 30.77
C LEU A 46 3.53 -13.54 29.81
N GLU A 47 4.75 -13.35 30.31
CA GLU A 47 5.89 -12.92 29.48
C GLU A 47 6.29 -13.99 28.47
N GLU A 48 6.39 -15.26 28.90
CA GLU A 48 6.70 -16.37 28.00
C GLU A 48 5.64 -16.51 26.91
N ARG A 49 4.35 -16.36 27.28
CA ARG A 49 3.25 -16.40 26.31
C ARG A 49 3.28 -15.22 25.34
N TYR A 50 3.62 -14.02 25.81
CA TYR A 50 3.80 -12.86 24.96
C TYR A 50 4.94 -13.10 23.95
N GLN A 51 6.09 -13.60 24.41
CA GLN A 51 7.23 -13.89 23.55
C GLN A 51 6.88 -14.94 22.49
N GLU A 52 6.18 -16.01 22.86
CA GLU A 52 5.74 -17.05 21.92
C GLU A 52 4.82 -16.49 20.82
N ILE A 53 3.85 -15.65 21.20
CA ILE A 53 2.93 -15.00 20.26
C ILE A 53 3.67 -14.01 19.37
N LYS A 54 4.59 -13.22 19.94
CA LYS A 54 5.40 -12.26 19.20
C LYS A 54 6.25 -12.98 18.15
N ASP A 55 6.93 -14.05 18.52
CA ASP A 55 7.76 -14.83 17.60
C ASP A 55 6.93 -15.49 16.49
N ALA A 56 5.67 -15.85 16.76
CA ALA A 56 4.75 -16.30 15.74
C ALA A 56 4.33 -15.15 14.80
N ALA A 57 3.99 -13.98 15.34
CA ALA A 57 3.61 -12.80 14.58
C ALA A 57 4.75 -12.25 13.70
N ASP A 58 6.01 -12.42 14.11
CA ASP A 58 7.17 -12.06 13.30
C ASP A 58 7.42 -13.03 12.12
N ARG A 59 6.91 -14.27 12.19
CA ARG A 59 7.12 -15.31 11.18
C ARG A 59 5.95 -15.48 10.22
N TYR A 60 4.73 -15.35 10.72
CA TYR A 60 3.49 -15.63 9.98
C TYR A 60 2.74 -14.35 9.66
N GLN A 61 1.90 -14.38 8.62
CA GLN A 61 1.13 -13.23 8.16
C GLN A 61 -0.37 -13.47 8.30
N ILE A 62 -1.10 -12.35 8.42
CA ILE A 62 -2.55 -12.34 8.29
C ILE A 62 -2.86 -12.43 6.79
N LEU A 63 -3.61 -13.46 6.40
CA LEU A 63 -4.02 -13.72 5.02
C LEU A 63 -5.39 -13.13 4.73
N GLN A 64 -6.27 -13.13 5.73
CA GLN A 64 -7.59 -12.53 5.65
C GLN A 64 -8.01 -11.97 7.01
N ILE A 65 -8.76 -10.87 6.99
CA ILE A 65 -9.46 -10.34 8.15
C ILE A 65 -10.96 -10.31 7.85
N GLY A 66 -11.74 -10.93 8.72
CA GLY A 66 -13.19 -10.76 8.80
C GLY A 66 -13.50 -9.62 9.78
N LEU A 67 -14.37 -8.70 9.39
CA LEU A 67 -14.80 -7.55 10.18
C LEU A 67 -16.33 -7.50 10.16
N THR A 68 -17.00 -7.54 11.31
CA THR A 68 -18.47 -7.39 11.37
C THR A 68 -18.83 -6.15 12.17
N CYS A 69 -19.41 -5.17 11.48
CA CYS A 69 -19.96 -3.97 12.10
C CYS A 69 -21.39 -4.27 12.56
N VAL A 70 -21.67 -4.03 13.84
CA VAL A 70 -22.97 -4.33 14.45
C VAL A 70 -23.68 -3.04 14.81
N GLU A 71 -24.86 -2.84 14.25
CA GLU A 71 -25.75 -1.73 14.58
C GLU A 71 -27.00 -2.26 15.28
N GLN A 72 -27.48 -1.59 16.31
CA GLN A 72 -28.73 -1.95 16.97
C GLN A 72 -29.87 -1.14 16.37
N ASP A 73 -30.86 -1.82 15.80
CA ASP A 73 -32.12 -1.20 15.42
C ASP A 73 -33.10 -1.30 16.60
N ILE A 74 -33.28 -0.15 17.26
CA ILE A 74 -34.16 -0.03 18.43
C ILE A 74 -35.64 -0.21 18.04
N GLN A 75 -36.04 0.18 16.83
CA GLN A 75 -37.44 0.10 16.41
C GLN A 75 -37.87 -1.34 16.14
N SER A 76 -36.97 -2.14 15.57
CA SER A 76 -37.22 -3.57 15.31
C SER A 76 -36.70 -4.50 16.40
N GLU A 77 -36.14 -3.95 17.49
CA GLU A 77 -35.50 -4.71 18.60
C GLU A 77 -34.47 -5.74 18.09
N SER A 78 -33.71 -5.38 17.06
CA SER A 78 -32.81 -6.32 16.36
C SER A 78 -31.41 -5.76 16.16
N TYR A 79 -30.48 -6.62 15.75
CA TYR A 79 -29.14 -6.22 15.35
C TYR A 79 -28.96 -6.38 13.85
N VAL A 80 -28.47 -5.33 13.21
CA VAL A 80 -28.06 -5.33 11.82
C VAL A 80 -26.56 -5.59 11.75
N LEU A 81 -26.18 -6.70 11.11
CA LEU A 81 -24.79 -7.12 10.94
C LEU A 81 -24.30 -6.79 9.54
N ARG A 82 -23.14 -6.14 9.45
CA ARG A 82 -22.46 -5.87 8.18
C ARG A 82 -21.07 -6.51 8.18
N PRO A 83 -20.96 -7.78 7.74
CA PRO A 83 -19.69 -8.49 7.66
C PRO A 83 -18.90 -8.12 6.39
N TYR A 84 -17.60 -7.96 6.52
CA TYR A 84 -16.62 -7.67 5.47
C TYR A 84 -15.44 -8.64 5.60
N ASN A 85 -15.05 -9.30 4.52
CA ASN A 85 -13.86 -10.15 4.47
C ASN A 85 -12.84 -9.49 3.56
N PHE A 86 -11.67 -9.18 4.09
CA PHE A 86 -10.57 -8.60 3.33
C PHE A 86 -9.47 -9.62 3.19
N ASN A 87 -9.22 -10.08 1.97
CA ASN A 87 -7.97 -10.76 1.68
C ASN A 87 -6.85 -9.72 1.77
N LEU A 88 -5.80 -10.00 2.54
CA LEU A 88 -4.67 -9.10 2.73
C LEU A 88 -3.48 -9.59 1.92
N ASN A 89 -2.83 -8.68 1.19
CA ASN A 89 -1.70 -9.04 0.35
C ASN A 89 -0.38 -8.72 1.04
N PRO A 90 0.38 -9.76 1.48
CA PRO A 90 1.68 -9.56 2.09
C PRO A 90 2.77 -9.25 1.05
N LEU A 91 2.49 -9.34 -0.25
CA LEU A 91 3.46 -9.00 -1.29
C LEU A 91 3.65 -7.49 -1.37
N LEU A 92 4.91 -7.08 -1.38
CA LEU A 92 5.30 -5.68 -1.52
C LEU A 92 5.67 -5.38 -2.97
N GLU A 93 5.32 -4.19 -3.42
CA GLU A 93 5.77 -3.73 -4.73
C GLU A 93 7.27 -3.44 -4.69
N GLU A 94 8.02 -3.92 -5.70
CA GLU A 94 9.48 -3.77 -5.80
C GLU A 94 9.95 -2.32 -5.65
N ARG A 95 9.16 -1.36 -6.16
CA ARG A 95 9.44 0.07 -6.05
C ARG A 95 9.53 0.58 -4.60
N LEU A 96 8.99 -0.14 -3.62
CA LEU A 96 9.05 0.27 -2.21
C LEU A 96 10.42 0.00 -1.57
N ASP A 97 11.23 -0.90 -2.16
CA ASP A 97 12.58 -1.22 -1.67
C ASP A 97 12.57 -1.68 -0.20
N ILE A 98 11.55 -2.49 0.09
CA ILE A 98 11.32 -3.15 1.37
C ILE A 98 11.16 -4.63 1.07
N GLU A 99 11.99 -5.43 1.71
CA GLU A 99 11.88 -6.88 1.68
C GLU A 99 11.04 -7.38 2.87
N ARG A 100 10.09 -8.26 2.57
CA ARG A 100 9.28 -8.95 3.58
C ARG A 100 9.45 -10.45 3.41
N ILE A 101 10.10 -11.08 4.38
CA ILE A 101 10.26 -12.53 4.46
C ILE A 101 9.28 -13.05 5.50
N TRP A 102 8.52 -14.07 5.13
CA TRP A 102 7.50 -14.68 5.98
C TRP A 102 7.28 -16.13 5.55
N SER A 103 6.60 -16.90 6.41
CA SER A 103 6.48 -18.35 6.26
C SER A 103 5.03 -18.83 6.33
N PHE A 104 4.83 -20.06 5.89
CA PHE A 104 3.62 -20.84 6.15
C PHE A 104 3.92 -21.99 7.11
N GLN A 105 3.02 -22.21 8.05
CA GLN A 105 2.98 -23.45 8.82
C GLN A 105 2.15 -24.48 8.05
N SER A 106 2.71 -25.66 7.80
CA SER A 106 2.06 -26.72 7.01
C SER A 106 0.67 -27.09 7.55
N GLY A 107 0.53 -27.29 8.87
CA GLY A 107 -0.76 -27.64 9.47
C GLY A 107 -1.80 -26.53 9.38
N ALA A 108 -1.38 -25.25 9.45
CA ALA A 108 -2.30 -24.13 9.25
C ALA A 108 -2.76 -24.05 7.78
N ALA A 109 -1.83 -24.27 6.84
CA ALA A 109 -2.15 -24.32 5.42
C ALA A 109 -3.12 -25.46 5.09
N GLU A 110 -2.89 -26.67 5.62
CA GLU A 110 -3.78 -27.81 5.48
C GLU A 110 -5.19 -27.52 6.04
N PHE A 111 -5.26 -26.96 7.26
CA PHE A 111 -6.53 -26.60 7.87
C PHE A 111 -7.32 -25.61 7.01
N LEU A 112 -6.70 -24.50 6.60
CA LEU A 112 -7.32 -23.49 5.75
C LEU A 112 -7.83 -24.08 4.43
N LEU A 113 -7.02 -24.91 3.77
CA LEU A 113 -7.43 -25.60 2.55
C LEU A 113 -8.62 -26.54 2.80
N SER A 114 -8.66 -27.23 3.94
CA SER A 114 -9.76 -28.15 4.30
C SER A 114 -11.11 -27.45 4.47
N VAL A 115 -11.12 -26.18 4.88
CA VAL A 115 -12.34 -25.35 5.00
C VAL A 115 -12.64 -24.55 3.73
N GLY A 116 -11.91 -24.80 2.64
CA GLY A 116 -12.14 -24.18 1.34
C GLY A 116 -11.49 -22.81 1.14
N PHE A 117 -10.56 -22.40 2.02
CA PHE A 117 -9.80 -21.16 1.86
C PHE A 117 -9.01 -21.18 0.54
N LYS A 118 -9.10 -20.08 -0.22
CA LYS A 118 -8.41 -19.92 -1.50
C LYS A 118 -7.05 -19.27 -1.29
N MET A 119 -6.01 -20.11 -1.16
CA MET A 119 -4.64 -19.68 -0.87
C MET A 119 -4.04 -18.67 -1.85
N ASP A 120 -4.55 -18.62 -3.08
CA ASP A 120 -4.10 -17.68 -4.12
C ASP A 120 -4.67 -16.26 -3.92
N LEU A 121 -5.83 -16.10 -3.27
CA LEU A 121 -6.51 -14.82 -3.18
C LEU A 121 -5.73 -13.74 -2.43
N PRO A 122 -5.07 -14.01 -1.28
CA PRO A 122 -4.22 -13.03 -0.61
C PRO A 122 -3.17 -12.41 -1.55
N MET A 123 -2.48 -13.21 -2.36
CA MET A 123 -1.41 -12.74 -3.25
C MET A 123 -1.91 -12.11 -4.54
N THR A 124 -2.99 -12.64 -5.11
CA THR A 124 -3.46 -12.22 -6.44
C THR A 124 -4.41 -11.04 -6.37
N LYS A 125 -5.33 -11.05 -5.40
CA LYS A 125 -6.43 -10.07 -5.27
C LYS A 125 -6.45 -9.35 -3.94
N GLY A 126 -5.64 -9.75 -2.96
CA GLY A 126 -5.64 -9.14 -1.64
C GLY A 126 -5.27 -7.66 -1.66
N VAL A 127 -5.81 -6.92 -0.70
CA VAL A 127 -5.52 -5.51 -0.45
C VAL A 127 -4.09 -5.37 0.08
N PRO A 128 -3.20 -4.62 -0.60
CA PRO A 128 -1.82 -4.46 -0.14
C PRO A 128 -1.76 -3.63 1.14
N TYR A 129 -0.82 -3.96 2.03
CA TYR A 129 -0.62 -3.26 3.29
C TYR A 129 0.85 -3.07 3.65
N LEU A 130 1.11 -2.02 4.43
CA LEU A 130 2.38 -1.75 5.10
C LEU A 130 2.13 -1.65 6.60
N SER A 131 3.02 -2.25 7.38
CA SER A 131 3.15 -1.90 8.79
C SER A 131 3.57 -0.44 8.93
N ARG A 132 3.41 0.11 10.14
CA ARG A 132 3.77 1.51 10.43
C ARG A 132 5.25 1.80 10.14
N ASP A 133 6.13 0.85 10.43
CA ASP A 133 7.58 1.05 10.23
C ASP A 133 8.00 0.85 8.79
N GLU A 134 7.37 -0.09 8.06
CA GLU A 134 7.54 -0.20 6.61
C GLU A 134 7.05 1.07 5.90
N ALA A 135 5.89 1.62 6.28
CA ALA A 135 5.38 2.87 5.70
C ALA A 135 6.32 4.06 5.94
N LYS A 136 6.88 4.20 7.16
CA LYS A 136 7.90 5.23 7.46
C LYS A 136 9.14 5.05 6.59
N ARG A 137 9.63 3.80 6.44
CA ARG A 137 10.82 3.48 5.65
C ARG A 137 10.60 3.77 4.17
N ALA A 138 9.49 3.31 3.60
CA ALA A 138 9.10 3.57 2.22
C ALA A 138 9.02 5.08 1.95
N LYS A 139 8.40 5.84 2.86
CA LYS A 139 8.31 7.30 2.75
C LYS A 139 9.69 7.97 2.76
N LYS A 140 10.59 7.55 3.66
CA LYS A 140 11.96 8.06 3.72
C LYS A 140 12.74 7.77 2.42
N LEU A 141 12.66 6.53 1.91
CA LEU A 141 13.31 6.13 0.67
C LEU A 141 12.74 6.89 -0.54
N ALA A 142 11.43 7.08 -0.60
CA ALA A 142 10.78 7.87 -1.63
C ALA A 142 11.29 9.33 -1.63
N TYR A 143 11.40 9.97 -0.46
CA TYR A 143 11.95 11.33 -0.38
C TYR A 143 13.43 11.38 -0.77
N ALA A 144 14.24 10.42 -0.33
CA ALA A 144 15.65 10.35 -0.71
C ALA A 144 15.84 10.20 -2.23
N ARG A 145 14.96 9.45 -2.91
CA ARG A 145 14.96 9.34 -4.38
C ARG A 145 14.52 10.63 -5.07
N TRP A 146 13.61 11.38 -4.47
CA TRP A 146 13.19 12.69 -4.97
C TRP A 146 14.21 13.79 -4.71
N ASP A 147 15.09 13.60 -3.73
CA ASP A 147 16.14 14.54 -3.41
C ASP A 147 17.21 14.55 -4.49
N LYS A 148 17.03 15.47 -5.44
CA LYS A 148 17.98 15.75 -6.52
C LYS A 148 18.99 16.82 -6.15
N SER A 149 19.03 17.28 -4.89
CA SER A 149 19.98 18.33 -4.46
C SER A 149 21.44 17.91 -4.59
N ALA A 150 21.72 16.61 -4.51
CA ALA A 150 23.04 16.04 -4.72
C ALA A 150 23.41 15.83 -6.20
N ILE A 151 22.49 16.05 -7.15
CA ILE A 151 22.82 16.01 -8.57
C ILE A 151 23.64 17.27 -8.87
N ALA A 152 24.94 17.08 -9.11
CA ALA A 152 25.82 18.16 -9.49
C ALA A 152 25.28 18.89 -10.73
N ASP A 153 25.33 20.21 -10.71
CA ASP A 153 25.02 21.01 -11.88
C ASP A 153 25.86 20.54 -13.07
N VAL A 154 25.20 20.38 -14.22
CA VAL A 154 25.90 20.08 -15.48
C VAL A 154 26.87 21.22 -15.75
N GLN A 155 28.16 20.92 -15.66
CA GLN A 155 29.23 21.86 -15.96
C GLN A 155 29.36 21.96 -17.47
N LEU A 156 28.85 23.05 -18.05
CA LEU A 156 29.05 23.36 -19.46
C LEU A 156 30.50 23.83 -19.69
N LYS A 157 31.16 23.27 -20.71
CA LYS A 157 32.51 23.68 -21.09
C LYS A 157 32.45 24.99 -21.89
N GLU A 158 33.51 25.78 -21.85
CA GLU A 158 33.58 27.09 -22.52
C GLU A 158 33.34 27.01 -24.05
N HIS A 159 33.66 25.88 -24.69
CA HIS A 159 33.43 25.68 -26.12
C HIS A 159 31.99 25.29 -26.48
N GLU A 160 31.12 25.02 -25.50
CA GLU A 160 29.71 24.66 -25.72
C GLU A 160 28.83 25.92 -25.86
N VAL A 161 29.21 26.82 -26.77
CA VAL A 161 28.64 28.16 -26.94
C VAL A 161 27.11 28.14 -27.10
N GLN A 162 26.57 27.18 -27.85
CA GLN A 162 25.12 27.03 -28.05
C GLN A 162 24.40 26.65 -26.75
N SER A 163 24.99 25.77 -25.95
CA SER A 163 24.44 25.34 -24.66
C SER A 163 24.48 26.48 -23.63
N LEU A 164 25.58 27.24 -23.59
CA LEU A 164 25.74 28.41 -22.73
C LEU A 164 24.71 29.51 -23.08
N GLU A 165 24.52 29.79 -24.37
CA GLU A 165 23.54 30.76 -24.84
C GLU A 165 22.10 30.33 -24.50
N PHE A 166 21.79 29.03 -24.68
CA PHE A 166 20.50 28.48 -24.30
C PHE A 166 20.22 28.64 -22.80
N VAL A 167 21.16 28.24 -21.94
CA VAL A 167 21.02 28.37 -20.48
C VAL A 167 20.85 29.83 -20.07
N SER A 168 21.60 30.75 -20.66
CA SER A 168 21.46 32.19 -20.41
C SER A 168 20.05 32.69 -20.74
N LYS A 169 19.52 32.34 -21.92
CA LYS A 169 18.16 32.71 -22.35
C LYS A 169 17.10 32.15 -21.41
N VAL A 170 17.23 30.88 -21.00
CA VAL A 170 16.29 30.24 -20.07
C VAL A 170 16.34 30.89 -18.69
N ARG A 171 17.53 31.16 -18.14
CA ARG A 171 17.69 31.83 -16.84
C ARG A 171 17.09 33.23 -16.85
N CYS A 172 17.32 34.00 -17.91
CA CYS A 172 16.71 35.31 -18.10
C CYS A 172 15.17 35.23 -18.11
N ALA A 173 14.62 34.29 -18.88
CA ALA A 173 13.17 34.05 -18.93
C ALA A 173 12.57 33.67 -17.56
N ILE A 174 13.25 32.80 -16.79
CA ILE A 174 12.80 32.39 -15.45
C ILE A 174 12.84 33.58 -14.48
N ASN A 175 13.89 34.40 -14.50
CA ASN A 175 13.99 35.57 -13.62
C ASN A 175 12.92 36.61 -13.95
N THR A 176 12.68 36.86 -15.25
CA THR A 176 11.59 37.74 -15.69
C THR A 176 10.23 37.20 -15.22
N TRP A 177 9.99 35.89 -15.30
CA TRP A 177 8.76 35.28 -14.80
C TRP A 177 8.62 35.41 -13.28
N LYS A 178 9.70 35.19 -12.51
CA LYS A 178 9.71 35.36 -11.04
C LYS A 178 9.34 36.78 -10.62
N GLU A 179 9.81 37.78 -11.37
CA GLU A 179 9.57 39.20 -11.06
C GLU A 179 8.19 39.69 -11.53
N THR A 180 7.71 39.21 -12.68
CA THR A 180 6.55 39.80 -13.36
C THR A 180 5.30 38.90 -13.38
N GLY A 181 5.43 37.61 -13.04
CA GLY A 181 4.38 36.60 -13.17
C GLY A 181 3.99 36.25 -14.61
N LYS A 182 4.60 36.89 -15.61
CA LYS A 182 4.28 36.70 -17.04
C LYS A 182 5.23 35.69 -17.68
N VAL A 183 4.65 34.70 -18.38
CA VAL A 183 5.40 33.66 -19.08
C VAL A 183 6.00 34.26 -20.37
N SER A 184 7.31 34.17 -20.54
CA SER A 184 7.97 34.66 -21.75
C SER A 184 7.79 33.69 -22.92
N ARG A 185 7.82 34.22 -24.15
CA ARG A 185 7.67 33.45 -25.41
C ARG A 185 8.69 32.31 -25.57
N VAL A 186 9.84 32.40 -24.90
CA VAL A 186 10.89 31.37 -24.87
C VAL A 186 10.43 30.11 -24.11
N MET A 187 9.58 30.27 -23.09
CA MET A 187 9.02 29.14 -22.33
C MET A 187 7.77 28.53 -23.01
N SER A 188 7.06 29.29 -23.84
CA SER A 188 5.83 28.83 -24.50
C SER A 188 6.04 27.81 -25.63
N LYS A 189 7.24 27.69 -26.23
CA LYS A 189 7.44 26.86 -27.43
C LYS A 189 7.62 25.35 -27.18
N LYS A 190 7.74 24.88 -25.93
CA LYS A 190 7.88 23.43 -25.63
C LYS A 190 6.76 22.82 -24.78
N MET A 191 5.85 23.63 -24.23
CA MET A 191 4.73 23.11 -23.44
C MET A 191 3.57 22.58 -24.30
N LEU A 192 3.57 22.86 -25.61
CA LEU A 192 2.49 22.51 -26.55
C LEU A 192 2.76 21.26 -27.41
N SER A 193 3.88 20.55 -27.23
CA SER A 193 4.17 19.34 -28.03
C SER A 193 4.28 18.04 -27.23
N THR A 194 3.90 18.03 -25.95
CA THR A 194 3.82 16.78 -25.17
C THR A 194 2.39 16.48 -24.79
N HIS A 195 1.51 16.42 -25.79
CA HIS A 195 0.38 15.51 -25.70
C HIS A 195 0.96 14.10 -25.82
N TYR A 196 1.29 13.50 -24.67
CA TYR A 196 1.28 12.04 -24.55
C TYR A 196 -0.17 11.63 -24.78
N THR A 197 -0.52 11.34 -26.03
CA THR A 197 -1.71 10.56 -26.33
C THR A 197 -1.48 9.20 -25.69
N SER A 198 -2.20 8.90 -24.61
CA SER A 198 -2.35 7.54 -24.14
C SER A 198 -3.05 6.75 -25.25
N SER A 199 -2.26 6.06 -26.06
CA SER A 199 -2.78 5.01 -26.93
C SER A 199 -3.23 3.85 -26.04
N PHE A 200 -4.47 3.90 -25.59
CA PHE A 200 -5.24 2.69 -25.33
C PHE A 200 -5.44 2.02 -26.69
N ALA A 201 -4.60 1.05 -27.01
CA ALA A 201 -4.93 0.05 -28.01
C ALA A 201 -5.84 -0.99 -27.33
N PRO A 202 -7.06 -1.25 -27.84
CA PRO A 202 -7.80 -2.44 -27.47
C PRO A 202 -7.07 -3.65 -28.07
N ASN A 203 -6.62 -4.54 -27.20
CA ASN A 203 -6.07 -5.82 -27.60
C ASN A 203 -7.23 -6.73 -28.00
N THR A 204 -7.63 -6.66 -29.27
CA THR A 204 -8.41 -7.72 -29.93
C THR A 204 -7.51 -8.40 -30.93
N GLN A 205 -7.20 -9.68 -30.68
CA GLN A 205 -7.28 -10.71 -31.72
C GLN A 205 -7.25 -12.12 -31.11
N THR A 206 -8.22 -12.90 -31.59
CA THR A 206 -8.33 -14.37 -31.72
C THR A 206 -8.26 -15.24 -30.48
#